data_AF-A0A371IHM6-F1
#
_entry.id   AF-A0A371IHM6-F1
#
_cell.length_a   1.000
_cell.length_b   1.000
_cell.length_c   1.000
_cell.angle_alpha   90.00
_cell.angle_beta   90.00
_cell.angle_gamma   90.00
#
_symmetry.space_group_name_H-M   'P 1'
#
loop_
_entity.id
_entity.type
_entity.pdbx_description
1 polymer ?
#
loop_
_entity_poly.entity_id
_entity_poly.type
_entity_poly.pdbx_seq_one_letter_code
_entity_poly.pdbx_strand_id
1 'polypeptide(L)'
;MKHKAELIINHEAQALTQISNGSFPANMLVLDGKNFEQWCIKMGVIFGFQEVLEIVKNGIQEMEVGATEVQRAAYRESKKKDCKTLFLIHQCVDSVNFEMIALANSAKEA
;
A
#
# COMPACT_ATOMS: atom_id res chain seq x y z
N MET A 1 -4.88 -30.37 -8.87
CA MET A 1 -4.01 -29.38 -8.21
C MET A 1 -3.54 -28.27 -9.15
N LYS A 2 -2.94 -28.58 -10.31
CA LYS A 2 -2.44 -27.57 -11.28
C LYS A 2 -3.49 -26.53 -11.72
N HIS A 3 -4.65 -26.98 -12.18
CA HIS A 3 -5.72 -26.09 -12.66
C HIS A 3 -6.24 -25.12 -11.58
N LYS A 4 -6.34 -25.58 -10.33
CA LYS A 4 -6.77 -24.74 -9.20
C LYS A 4 -5.76 -23.63 -8.88
N ALA A 5 -4.46 -23.92 -8.99
CA ALA A 5 -3.40 -22.94 -8.78
C ALA A 5 -3.39 -21.85 -9.88
N GLU A 6 -3.54 -22.24 -11.16
CA GLU A 6 -3.63 -21.30 -12.28
C GLU A 6 -4.81 -20.31 -12.13
N LEU A 7 -5.96 -20.80 -11.68
CA LEU A 7 -7.13 -19.94 -11.43
C LEU A 7 -6.86 -18.90 -10.33
N ILE A 8 -6.18 -19.30 -9.25
CA ILE A 8 -5.83 -18.40 -8.14
C ILE A 8 -4.89 -17.29 -8.63
N ILE A 9 -3.85 -17.66 -9.37
CA ILE A 9 -2.85 -16.72 -9.90
C ILE A 9 -3.51 -15.69 -10.82
N ASN A 10 -4.37 -16.14 -11.75
CA ASN A 10 -5.05 -15.24 -12.67
C ASN A 10 -5.97 -14.24 -11.95
N HIS A 11 -6.66 -14.70 -10.91
CA HIS A 11 -7.53 -13.85 -10.11
C HIS A 11 -6.72 -12.79 -9.33
N GLU A 12 -5.58 -13.16 -8.75
CA GLU A 12 -4.68 -12.20 -8.07
C GLU A 12 -4.10 -11.17 -9.06
N ALA A 13 -3.69 -11.59 -10.25
CA ALA A 13 -3.20 -10.68 -11.29
C ALA A 13 -4.27 -9.66 -11.72
N GLN A 14 -5.53 -10.10 -11.85
CA GLN A 14 -6.65 -9.21 -12.14
C GLN A 14 -6.87 -8.20 -11.00
N ALA A 15 -6.82 -8.64 -9.74
CA ALA A 15 -6.96 -7.76 -8.58
C ALA A 15 -5.87 -6.67 -8.55
N LEU A 16 -4.61 -7.04 -8.77
CA LEU A 16 -3.49 -6.07 -8.86
C LEU A 16 -3.66 -5.07 -10.02
N THR A 17 -4.17 -5.54 -11.15
CA THR A 17 -4.48 -4.68 -12.31
C THR A 17 -5.58 -3.66 -12.00
N GLN A 18 -6.66 -4.08 -11.31
CA GLN A 18 -7.72 -3.17 -10.88
C GLN A 18 -7.18 -2.08 -9.94
N ILE A 19 -6.37 -2.46 -8.94
CA ILE A 19 -5.75 -1.53 -8.00
C ILE A 19 -4.90 -0.49 -8.73
N SER A 20 -4.14 -0.91 -9.76
CA SER A 20 -3.36 0.02 -10.60
C SER A 20 -4.23 1.04 -11.35
N ASN A 21 -5.44 0.67 -11.72
CA ASN A 21 -6.39 1.53 -12.42
C ASN A 21 -7.23 2.41 -11.46
N GLY A 22 -6.94 2.36 -10.16
CA GLY A 22 -7.70 3.07 -9.13
C GLY A 22 -9.03 2.41 -8.75
N SER A 23 -9.25 1.16 -9.18
CA SER A 23 -10.43 0.36 -8.81
C SER A 23 -10.05 -0.65 -7.72
N PHE A 24 -10.86 -0.73 -6.66
CA PHE A 24 -10.63 -1.67 -5.57
C PHE A 24 -11.52 -2.90 -5.74
N PRO A 25 -10.95 -4.11 -5.81
CA PRO A 25 -11.73 -5.33 -5.89
C PRO A 25 -12.63 -5.47 -4.65
N ALA A 26 -13.89 -5.86 -4.84
CA ALA A 26 -14.83 -6.10 -3.72
C ALA A 26 -14.37 -7.20 -2.75
N ASN A 27 -13.38 -8.01 -3.16
CA ASN A 27 -12.80 -9.11 -2.40
C ASN A 27 -11.40 -8.80 -1.83
N MET A 28 -11.05 -7.51 -1.72
CA MET A 28 -9.83 -7.12 -1.03
C MET A 28 -9.90 -7.56 0.44
N LEU A 29 -8.81 -8.11 0.97
CA LEU A 29 -8.79 -8.60 2.34
C LEU A 29 -8.77 -7.40 3.29
N VAL A 30 -9.82 -7.24 4.09
CA VAL A 30 -9.92 -6.21 5.12
C VAL A 30 -9.35 -6.75 6.43
N LEU A 31 -8.48 -5.98 7.09
CA LEU A 31 -7.97 -6.30 8.42
C LEU A 31 -9.11 -6.22 9.44
N ASP A 32 -9.39 -7.34 10.10
CA ASP A 32 -10.53 -7.51 11.03
C ASP A 32 -10.07 -7.92 12.45
N GLY A 33 -8.77 -7.77 12.72
CA GLY A 33 -8.12 -8.16 13.97
C GLY A 33 -7.82 -9.66 14.11
N LYS A 34 -8.34 -10.53 13.23
CA LYS A 34 -8.11 -11.99 13.28
C LYS A 34 -7.18 -12.49 12.17
N ASN A 35 -7.02 -11.70 11.12
CA ASN A 35 -6.33 -12.09 9.89
C ASN A 35 -5.01 -11.33 9.64
N PHE A 36 -4.41 -10.76 10.69
CA PHE A 36 -3.23 -9.88 10.59
C PHE A 36 -2.10 -10.44 9.71
N GLU A 37 -1.67 -11.68 9.93
CA GLU A 37 -0.59 -12.29 9.15
C GLU A 37 -0.93 -12.39 7.64
N GLN A 38 -2.15 -12.82 7.32
CA GLN A 38 -2.61 -12.92 5.93
C GLN A 38 -2.74 -11.55 5.28
N TRP A 39 -3.18 -10.55 6.06
CA TRP A 39 -3.26 -9.17 5.63
C TRP A 39 -1.87 -8.61 5.32
N CYS A 40 -0.88 -8.80 6.21
CA CYS A 40 0.50 -8.37 5.99
C CYS A 40 1.09 -8.98 4.71
N ILE A 41 0.88 -10.28 4.46
CA ILE A 41 1.39 -10.93 3.25
C ILE A 41 0.77 -10.30 2.00
N LYS A 42 -0.55 -10.13 1.96
CA LYS A 42 -1.25 -9.54 0.81
C LYS A 42 -0.83 -8.08 0.58
N MET A 43 -0.74 -7.29 1.65
CA MET A 43 -0.31 -5.90 1.56
C MET A 43 1.13 -5.78 1.09
N GLY A 44 2.03 -6.67 1.52
CA GLY A 44 3.40 -6.72 1.02
C GLY A 44 3.48 -6.92 -0.49
N VAL A 45 2.66 -7.81 -1.05
CA VAL A 45 2.57 -8.03 -2.51
C VAL A 45 2.04 -6.79 -3.22
N ILE A 46 0.98 -6.17 -2.69
CA ILE A 46 0.39 -4.95 -3.27
C ILE A 46 1.42 -3.81 -3.25
N PHE A 47 2.11 -3.58 -2.14
CA PHE A 47 3.11 -2.52 -2.02
C PHE A 47 4.32 -2.74 -2.94
N GLY A 48 4.75 -4.00 -3.12
CA GLY A 48 5.78 -4.36 -4.08
C GLY A 48 5.33 -4.05 -5.51
N PHE A 49 4.13 -4.48 -5.90
CA PHE A 49 3.56 -4.26 -7.24
C PHE A 49 3.32 -2.78 -7.53
N GLN A 50 2.91 -2.00 -6.54
CA GLN A 50 2.65 -0.56 -6.69
C GLN A 50 3.91 0.31 -6.55
N GLU A 51 5.08 -0.30 -6.37
CA GLU A 51 6.40 0.34 -6.19
C GLU A 51 6.46 1.32 -5.01
N VAL A 52 5.78 0.98 -3.91
CA VAL A 52 5.72 1.80 -2.69
C VAL A 52 6.29 1.11 -1.44
N LEU A 53 6.75 -0.14 -1.56
CA LEU A 53 7.27 -0.91 -0.42
C LEU A 53 8.39 -0.20 0.35
N GLU A 54 9.28 0.51 -0.34
CA GLU A 54 10.37 1.25 0.29
C GLU A 54 9.88 2.45 1.11
N ILE A 55 8.73 3.05 0.74
CA ILE A 55 8.11 4.12 1.52
C ILE A 55 7.58 3.57 2.85
N VAL A 56 6.94 2.40 2.84
CA VAL A 56 6.45 1.73 4.06
C VAL A 56 7.62 1.41 5.00
N LYS A 57 8.70 0.83 4.46
CA LYS A 57 9.84 0.37 5.28
C LYS A 57 10.67 1.53 5.82
N ASN A 58 11.02 2.46 4.95
CA ASN A 58 12.05 3.46 5.25
C ASN A 58 11.44 4.82 5.59
N GLY A 59 10.24 5.11 5.10
CA GLY A 59 9.60 6.42 5.19
C GLY A 59 10.15 7.38 4.15
N ILE A 60 9.74 8.64 4.26
CA ILE A 60 10.25 9.72 3.42
C ILE A 60 11.37 10.43 4.18
N GLN A 61 12.53 10.59 3.54
CA GLN A 61 13.58 11.43 4.08
C GLN A 61 13.17 12.90 4.06
N GLU A 62 13.35 13.59 5.18
CA GLU A 62 13.08 15.02 5.27
C GLU A 62 13.94 15.82 4.29
N MET A 63 13.36 16.88 3.72
CA MET A 63 14.07 17.74 2.77
C MET A 63 14.99 18.71 3.49
N GLU A 64 16.26 18.75 3.09
CA GLU A 64 17.25 19.69 3.60
C GLU A 64 17.02 21.14 3.10
N VAL A 65 17.44 22.11 3.91
CA VAL A 65 17.45 23.53 3.53
C VAL A 65 18.45 23.74 2.39
N GLY A 66 17.98 24.26 1.26
CA GLY A 66 18.82 24.48 0.08
C GLY A 66 18.82 23.32 -0.93
N ALA A 67 17.92 22.34 -0.78
CA ALA A 67 17.78 21.23 -1.73
C ALA A 67 17.69 21.71 -3.19
N THR A 68 18.42 21.01 -4.07
CA THR A 68 18.39 21.19 -5.52
C THR A 68 17.02 20.87 -6.11
N GLU A 69 16.73 21.33 -7.33
CA GLU A 69 15.45 21.03 -7.95
C GLU A 69 15.23 19.52 -8.18
N VAL A 70 16.30 18.78 -8.45
CA VAL A 70 16.25 17.31 -8.59
C VAL A 70 15.84 16.65 -7.26
N GLN A 71 16.42 17.08 -6.14
CA GLN A 71 16.05 16.59 -4.81
C GLN A 71 14.60 16.96 -4.46
N ARG A 72 14.14 18.17 -4.82
CA ARG A 72 12.74 18.57 -4.62
C ARG A 72 11.76 17.74 -5.45
N ALA A 73 12.11 17.43 -6.70
CA ALA A 73 11.30 16.57 -7.54
C ALA A 73 11.18 15.15 -6.96
N ALA A 74 12.30 14.57 -6.50
CA ALA A 74 12.32 13.27 -5.84
C ALA A 74 11.46 13.26 -4.56
N TYR A 75 11.57 14.28 -3.72
CA TYR A 75 10.76 14.39 -2.50
C TYR A 75 9.26 14.49 -2.81
N ARG A 76 8.86 15.28 -3.82
CA ARG A 76 7.45 15.37 -4.25
C ARG A 76 6.92 14.01 -4.71
N GLU A 77 7.74 13.24 -5.42
CA GLU A 77 7.36 11.89 -5.86
C GLU A 77 7.24 10.92 -4.67
N SER A 78 8.17 10.97 -3.72
CA SER A 78 8.07 10.19 -2.48
C SER A 78 6.80 10.53 -1.70
N LYS A 79 6.44 11.82 -1.57
CA LYS A 79 5.18 12.24 -0.92
C LYS A 79 3.94 11.69 -1.63
N LYS A 80 3.92 11.65 -2.97
CA LYS A 80 2.82 11.01 -3.70
C LYS A 80 2.73 9.52 -3.41
N LYS A 81 3.87 8.82 -3.39
CA LYS A 81 3.93 7.38 -3.06
C LYS A 81 3.46 7.10 -1.63
N ASP A 82 3.80 7.96 -0.68
CA ASP A 82 3.31 7.87 0.72
C ASP A 82 1.80 8.08 0.82
N CYS A 83 1.25 9.11 0.17
CA CYS A 83 -0.21 9.28 0.11
C CYS A 83 -0.91 8.09 -0.56
N LYS A 84 -0.34 7.55 -1.65
CA LYS A 84 -0.85 6.35 -2.32
C LYS A 84 -0.85 5.15 -1.37
N THR A 85 0.20 5.00 -0.56
CA THR A 85 0.33 3.90 0.39
C THR A 85 -0.67 4.01 1.53
N LEU A 86 -0.81 5.19 2.14
CA LEU A 86 -1.84 5.45 3.16
C LEU A 86 -3.24 5.15 2.62
N PHE A 87 -3.53 5.59 1.40
CA PHE A 87 -4.80 5.30 0.75
C PHE A 87 -5.03 3.80 0.57
N LEU A 88 -4.02 3.04 0.12
CA LEU A 88 -4.11 1.58 0.02
C LEU A 88 -4.42 0.96 1.38
N ILE A 89 -3.71 1.34 2.45
CA ILE A 89 -3.95 0.82 3.81
C ILE A 89 -5.39 1.12 4.24
N HIS A 90 -5.86 2.36 4.06
CA HIS A 90 -7.23 2.76 4.41
C HIS A 90 -8.31 1.89 3.72
N GLN A 91 -8.06 1.43 2.48
CA GLN A 91 -9.02 0.60 1.74
C GLN A 91 -9.10 -0.85 2.24
N CYS A 92 -8.15 -1.32 3.04
CA CYS A 92 -8.15 -2.69 3.55
C CYS A 92 -8.00 -2.78 5.07
N VAL A 93 -8.45 -1.78 5.79
CA VAL A 93 -8.69 -1.90 7.24
C VAL A 93 -10.18 -1.74 7.52
N ASP A 94 -10.67 -2.37 8.59
CA ASP A 94 -12.02 -2.10 9.07
C ASP A 94 -12.11 -0.72 9.75
N SER A 95 -13.32 -0.33 10.15
CA SER A 95 -13.54 0.98 10.77
C SER A 95 -12.73 1.19 12.06
N VAL A 96 -12.54 0.13 12.86
CA VAL A 96 -11.83 0.24 14.15
C VAL A 96 -10.34 0.45 13.91
N ASN A 97 -9.76 -0.33 13.00
CA ASN A 97 -8.36 -0.18 12.61
C ASN A 97 -8.12 1.13 11.86
N PHE A 98 -9.07 1.58 11.05
CA PHE A 98 -9.00 2.89 10.37
C PHE A 98 -8.82 4.03 11.37
N GLU A 99 -9.59 4.08 12.45
CA GLU A 99 -9.46 5.14 13.46
C GLU A 99 -8.07 5.14 14.12
N MET A 100 -7.47 3.96 14.32
CA MET A 100 -6.11 3.85 14.87
C MET A 100 -5.04 4.41 13.92
N ILE A 101 -5.15 4.11 12.62
CA ILE A 101 -4.16 4.55 11.62
C ILE A 101 -4.42 5.94 11.04
N ALA A 102 -5.65 6.47 11.16
CA ALA A 102 -6.02 7.79 10.62
C ALA A 102 -5.23 8.94 11.25
N LEU A 103 -4.60 8.71 12.40
CA LEU A 103 -3.73 9.66 13.08
C LEU A 103 -2.27 9.57 12.61
N ALA A 104 -1.90 8.57 11.80
CA ALA A 104 -0.56 8.43 11.26
C ALA A 104 -0.28 9.53 10.23
N ASN A 105 0.88 10.17 10.32
CA ASN A 105 1.29 11.24 9.41
C ASN A 105 2.03 10.71 8.16
N SER A 106 2.33 9.42 8.14
CA SER A 106 3.00 8.74 7.04
C SER A 106 2.61 7.26 6.99
N ALA A 107 2.82 6.63 5.84
CA ALA A 107 2.57 5.20 5.67
C ALA A 107 3.51 4.30 6.47
N LYS A 108 4.62 4.85 6.99
CA LYS A 108 5.52 4.13 7.90
C LYS A 108 5.00 4.13 9.34
N GLU A 109 4.27 5.17 9.72
CA GLU A 109 3.68 5.29 11.06
C GLU A 109 2.38 4.49 11.20
N ALA A 110 1.64 4.33 10.08
CA ALA A 110 0.45 3.49 9.99
C ALA A 110 0.79 2.00 10.11
#